data_AF-P0DQB6-F1
#
_entry.id   AF-P0DQB6-F1
#
_cell.length_a   1.000
_cell.length_b   1.000
_cell.length_c   1.000
_cell.angle_alpha   90.00
_cell.angle_beta   90.00
_cell.angle_gamma   90.00
#
_symmetry.space_group_name_H-M   'P 1'
#
loop_
_entity.id
_entity.type
_entity.pdbx_description
1 polymer ?
#
loop_
_entity_poly.entity_id
_entity_poly.type
_entity_poly.pdbx_seq_one_letter_code
_entity_poly.pdbx_strand_id
1 'polypeptide(L)' 'MKMNVVVLSVVVLLLFIANIQQTEAGKPEKEVNFPAPGKKPTREDCKKACANKYTNGVMSKVIVAKLTGKNCYCKYQEN' A
#
# COMPACT_ATOMS: atom_id res chain seq x y z
N MET A 1 -32.95 -8.99 34.51
CA MET A 1 -32.77 -8.00 33.42
C MET A 1 -31.37 -7.37 33.33
N LYS A 2 -30.50 -7.41 34.36
CA LYS A 2 -29.14 -6.80 34.29
C LYS A 2 -28.15 -7.56 33.40
N MET A 3 -28.26 -8.88 33.30
CA MET A 3 -27.34 -9.71 32.51
C MET A 3 -27.44 -9.45 31.00
N ASN A 4 -28.65 -9.18 30.49
CA ASN A 4 -28.85 -8.88 29.06
C ASN A 4 -28.19 -7.57 28.63
N VAL A 5 -28.14 -6.56 29.51
CA VAL A 5 -27.52 -5.26 29.21
C VAL A 5 -26.01 -5.40 29.09
N VAL A 6 -25.38 -6.17 29.99
CA VAL A 6 -23.93 -6.43 29.94
C VAL A 6 -23.55 -7.18 28.67
N VAL A 7 -24.32 -8.22 28.31
CA VAL A 7 -24.07 -8.98 27.07
C VAL A 7 -24.26 -8.08 25.84
N LEU A 8 -25.30 -7.23 25.81
CA LEU A 8 -25.50 -6.29 24.70
C LEU A 8 -24.32 -5.32 24.54
N SER A 9 -23.82 -4.75 25.65
CA SER A 9 -22.67 -3.86 25.63
C SER A 9 -21.41 -4.56 25.12
N VAL A 10 -21.17 -5.81 25.49
CA VAL A 10 -20.02 -6.59 24.98
C VAL A 10 -20.15 -6.85 23.48
N VAL A 11 -21.35 -7.21 22.99
CA VAL A 11 -21.60 -7.45 21.56
C VAL A 11 -21.41 -6.16 20.74
N VAL A 12 -21.92 -5.03 21.23
CA VAL A 12 -21.73 -3.73 20.57
C VAL A 12 -20.25 -3.36 20.54
N LEU A 13 -19.50 -3.56 21.63
CA LEU A 13 -18.06 -3.30 21.69
C LEU A 13 -17.29 -4.17 20.67
N LEU A 14 -17.64 -5.45 20.55
CA LEU A 14 -17.04 -6.36 19.56
C LEU A 14 -17.33 -5.92 18.10
N LEU A 15 -18.55 -5.44 17.81
CA LEU A 15 -18.91 -4.89 16.50
C LEU A 15 -18.13 -3.60 16.17
N PHE A 16 -17.87 -2.75 17.16
CA PHE A 16 -17.01 -1.58 16.97
C PHE A 16 -15.56 -1.98 16.69
N ILE A 17 -15.01 -2.94 17.44
CA ILE A 17 -13.64 -3.44 17.22
C ILE A 17 -13.51 -4.07 15.81
N ALA A 18 -14.52 -4.84 15.38
CA ALA A 18 -14.54 -5.44 14.05
C ALA A 18 -14.62 -4.39 12.92
N ASN A 19 -15.39 -3.30 13.11
CA ASN A 19 -15.45 -2.19 12.15
C ASN A 19 -14.12 -1.42 12.06
N ILE A 20 -13.39 -1.24 13.17
CA ILE A 20 -12.13 -0.50 13.16
C ILE A 20 -11.07 -1.26 12.34
N GLN A 21 -10.98 -2.59 12.49
CA GLN A 21 -9.97 -3.39 11.78
C GLN A 21 -10.17 -3.45 10.26
N GLN A 22 -11.41 -3.30 9.76
CA GLN A 22 -11.66 -3.33 8.31
C GLN A 22 -11.17 -2.06 7.59
N THR A 23 -10.90 -0.97 8.31
CA THR A 23 -10.47 0.30 7.72
C THR A 23 -9.00 0.29 7.30
N GLU A 24 -8.22 -0.73 7.70
CA GLU A 24 -6.80 -0.87 7.37
C GLU A 24 -6.53 -1.74 6.14
N ALA A 25 -7.55 -2.27 5.47
CA ALA A 25 -7.44 -2.89 4.14
C ALA A 25 -7.24 -1.82 3.03
N GLY A 26 -6.43 -0.82 3.32
CA GLY A 26 -6.22 0.38 2.53
C GLY A 26 -5.20 0.16 1.42
N LYS A 27 -5.71 -0.38 0.31
CA LYS A 27 -5.12 -0.50 -1.04
C LYS A 27 -4.14 -1.67 -1.25
N PRO A 28 -4.35 -2.48 -2.29
CA PRO A 28 -3.42 -3.56 -2.64
C PRO A 28 -2.05 -2.98 -2.99
N GLU A 29 -1.04 -3.37 -2.23
CA GLU A 29 0.35 -3.09 -2.57
C GLU A 29 0.80 -4.08 -3.65
N LYS A 30 1.40 -3.58 -4.73
CA LYS A 30 1.98 -4.37 -5.81
C LYS A 30 3.47 -4.15 -5.92
N GLU A 31 4.19 -5.22 -6.20
CA GLU A 31 5.63 -5.23 -6.41
C GLU A 31 5.95 -5.60 -7.85
N VAL A 32 6.87 -4.86 -8.47
CA VAL A 32 7.27 -5.03 -9.87
C VAL A 32 8.77 -4.83 -10.02
N ASN A 33 9.37 -5.59 -10.93
CA ASN A 33 10.72 -5.37 -11.41
C ASN A 33 10.64 -5.03 -12.90
N PHE A 34 11.24 -3.92 -13.31
CA PHE A 34 11.26 -3.50 -14.71
C PHE A 34 12.63 -2.95 -15.11
N PRO A 35 13.00 -2.97 -16.41
CA PRO A 35 14.26 -2.41 -16.87
C PRO A 35 14.40 -0.94 -16.49
N ALA A 36 15.55 -0.59 -15.92
CA ALA A 36 15.77 0.76 -15.46
C ALA A 36 15.92 1.76 -16.63
N PRO A 37 15.36 2.97 -16.54
CA PRO A 37 15.36 3.91 -17.65
C PRO A 37 16.75 4.53 -17.86
N GLY A 38 17.23 4.52 -19.11
CA GLY A 38 18.48 5.18 -19.51
C GLY A 38 19.75 4.37 -19.25
N LYS A 39 20.91 4.98 -19.51
CA LYS A 39 22.24 4.33 -19.47
C LYS A 39 22.83 4.23 -18.05
N LYS A 40 22.48 5.16 -17.16
CA LYS A 40 22.93 5.24 -15.76
C LYS A 40 21.76 5.63 -14.86
N PRO A 41 20.76 4.75 -14.71
CA PRO A 41 19.58 5.03 -13.91
C PRO A 41 19.94 5.28 -12.45
N THR A 42 19.29 6.24 -11.82
CA THR A 42 19.34 6.45 -10.38
C THR A 42 18.13 5.82 -9.68
N ARG A 43 18.18 5.72 -8.35
CA ARG A 43 17.03 5.33 -7.54
C ARG A 43 15.82 6.24 -7.77
N GLU A 44 16.04 7.54 -8.01
CA GLU A 44 14.98 8.49 -8.28
C GLU A 44 14.34 8.27 -9.65
N ASP A 45 15.14 7.96 -10.67
CA ASP A 45 14.64 7.60 -12.00
C ASP A 45 13.76 6.34 -11.93
N CYS A 46 14.16 5.35 -11.14
CA CYS A 46 13.35 4.16 -10.86
C CYS A 46 12.01 4.53 -10.20
N LYS A 47 12.03 5.41 -9.18
CA LYS A 47 10.81 5.86 -8.49
C LYS A 47 9.86 6.57 -9.45
N LYS A 48 10.40 7.49 -10.26
CA LYS A 48 9.63 8.27 -11.24
C LYS A 48 9.05 7.38 -12.33
N ALA A 49 9.85 6.47 -12.89
CA ALA A 49 9.38 5.52 -13.89
C ALA A 49 8.30 4.59 -13.33
N CYS A 50 8.46 4.14 -12.08
CA CYS A 50 7.43 3.35 -11.42
C CYS A 50 6.14 4.15 -11.25
N ALA A 51 6.23 5.38 -10.74
CA ALA A 51 5.07 6.22 -10.55
C ALA A 51 4.34 6.47 -11.87
N ASN A 52 5.08 6.83 -12.92
CA ASN A 52 4.53 7.07 -14.25
C ASN A 52 3.85 5.84 -14.85
N LYS A 53 4.42 4.64 -14.66
CA LYS A 53 3.86 3.41 -15.24
C LYS A 53 2.68 2.84 -14.47
N TYR A 54 2.74 2.86 -13.14
CA TYR A 54 1.84 2.05 -12.31
C TYR A 54 0.95 2.87 -11.38
N THR A 55 1.28 4.14 -11.12
CA THR A 55 0.50 5.00 -10.23
C THR A 55 -0.03 6.25 -10.91
N ASN A 56 -0.09 6.27 -12.25
CA ASN A 56 -0.48 7.43 -13.06
C ASN A 56 0.33 8.70 -12.75
N GLY A 57 1.63 8.54 -12.47
CA GLY A 57 2.54 9.64 -12.12
C GLY A 57 2.51 10.05 -10.64
N VAL A 58 1.71 9.39 -9.80
CA VAL A 58 1.58 9.75 -8.38
C VAL A 58 2.73 9.16 -7.56
N MET A 59 3.77 9.96 -7.30
CA MET A 59 4.96 9.51 -6.56
C MET A 59 4.69 9.11 -5.11
N SER A 60 3.62 9.61 -4.47
CA SER A 60 3.24 9.25 -3.10
C SER A 60 2.67 7.83 -2.98
N LYS A 61 2.18 7.26 -4.09
CA LYS A 61 1.76 5.85 -4.13
C LYS A 61 2.93 4.90 -4.30
N VAL A 62 4.11 5.39 -4.67
CA VAL A 62 5.33 4.57 -4.73
C VAL A 62 5.94 4.49 -3.33
N ILE A 63 5.71 3.36 -2.67
CA ILE A 63 6.17 3.07 -1.31
C ILE A 63 7.69 2.86 -1.31
N VAL A 64 8.18 2.04 -2.23
CA VAL A 64 9.61 1.70 -2.35
C VAL A 64 10.02 1.75 -3.81
N ALA A 65 11.19 2.33 -4.08
CA ALA A 65 11.88 2.19 -5.34
C ALA A 65 13.37 1.93 -5.06
N LYS A 66 13.92 0.90 -5.68
CA LYS A 66 15.32 0.47 -5.57
C LYS A 66 15.88 0.19 -6.95
N LEU A 67 17.15 0.51 -7.15
CA LEU A 67 17.89 0.10 -8.33
C LEU A 67 18.60 -1.22 -8.02
N THR A 68 18.24 -2.27 -8.76
CA THR A 68 18.80 -3.61 -8.65
C THR A 68 19.58 -3.91 -9.93
N GLY A 69 20.85 -3.50 -9.97
CA GLY A 69 21.70 -3.61 -11.14
C GLY A 69 21.18 -2.76 -12.31
N LYS A 70 20.69 -3.42 -13.37
CA LYS A 70 20.08 -2.76 -14.55
C LYS A 70 18.55 -2.69 -14.49
N ASN A 71 17.95 -3.15 -13.39
CA ASN A 71 16.50 -3.16 -13.18
C ASN A 71 16.10 -2.23 -12.04
N CYS A 72 14.87 -1.73 -12.08
CA CYS A 72 14.22 -1.03 -11.01
C CYS A 72 13.24 -1.98 -10.33
N TYR A 73 13.45 -2.21 -9.03
CA TYR A 73 12.45 -2.79 -8.16
C TYR A 73 11.56 -1.67 -7.63
N CYS A 74 10.24 -1.87 -7.69
CA CYS A 74 9.29 -0.91 -7.15
C CYS A 74 8.14 -1.61 -6.43
N LYS A 75 7.78 -1.06 -5.26
CA LYS A 75 6.55 -1.37 -4.53
C LYS A 75 5.65 -0.14 -4.54
N TYR A 76 4.41 -0.28 -4.99
CA TYR A 76 3.45 0.80 -5.08
C TYR A 76 2.05 0.38 -4.61
N GLN A 77 1.25 1.33 -4.17
CA GLN A 77 -0.18 1.12 -3.93
C GLN A 77 -0.92 1.29 -5.24
N GLU A 78 -1.55 0.22 -5.72
CA GLU A 78 -2.46 0.31 -6.86
C GLU A 78 -3.71 1.10 -6.45
N ASN A 79 -4.22 1.92 -7.37
CA ASN A 79 -5.37 2.78 -7.11
C ASN A 79 -6.68 2.10 -7.44
#